data_AF-A0A941EWG8-F1
#
_entry.id   AF-A0A941EWG8-F1
#
_cell.length_a   1.000
_cell.length_b   1.000
_cell.length_c   1.000
_cell.angle_alpha   90.00
_cell.angle_beta   90.00
_cell.angle_gamma   90.00
#
_symmetry.space_group_name_H-M   'P 1'
#
loop_
_entity.id
_entity.type
_entity.pdbx_description
1 polymer ?
#
loop_
_entity_poly.entity_id
_entity_poly.type
_entity_poly.pdbx_seq_one_letter_code
_entity_poly.pdbx_strand_id
1 'polypeptide(L)'
;MNTTPDSIELIRLGTGAQYLSVIVLGRHTPGVLPLHDMLRAEIVIETGIGTLRLKTTIAPSDIDAWESAIDALAEDEPVSWLGNRCPEIQIGPGDGSGFWHATVSDPAQSGAIVQIPITIDVDESRARLTAVQQAYPREVVSTSPGSYEWRPTRQDGTPQ
;
A
#
# COMPACT_ATOMS: atom_id res chain seq x y z
N MET A 1 18.09 21.29 -1.91
CA MET A 1 17.86 19.85 -1.65
C MET A 1 16.54 19.77 -0.89
N ASN A 2 15.43 19.52 -1.59
CA ASN A 2 14.11 19.45 -0.96
C ASN A 2 13.89 18.02 -0.44
N THR A 3 14.11 17.81 0.85
CA THR A 3 13.62 16.63 1.58
C THR A 3 12.09 16.71 1.66
N THR A 4 11.39 15.78 1.02
CA THR A 4 9.94 15.59 1.19
C THR A 4 9.70 15.08 2.62
N PRO A 5 9.00 15.81 3.52
CA PRO A 5 9.07 15.50 4.96
C PRO A 5 8.24 14.33 5.50
N ASP A 6 7.33 13.67 4.78
CA ASP A 6 6.37 12.71 5.41
C ASP A 6 6.15 11.40 4.63
N SER A 7 7.18 10.87 3.96
CA SER A 7 7.06 9.55 3.31
C SER A 7 7.48 8.42 4.24
N ILE A 8 6.64 7.39 4.39
CA ILE A 8 6.91 6.22 5.26
C ILE A 8 6.97 4.95 4.41
N GLU A 9 8.00 4.13 4.62
CA GLU A 9 8.16 2.86 3.93
C GLU A 9 7.24 1.79 4.57
N LEU A 10 6.30 1.27 3.78
CA LEU A 10 5.39 0.18 4.18
C LEU A 10 6.03 -1.20 3.97
N ILE A 11 6.69 -1.38 2.82
CA ILE A 11 7.32 -2.63 2.41
C ILE A 11 8.76 -2.35 2.05
N ARG A 12 9.67 -3.21 2.50
CA ARG A 12 11.04 -3.29 1.99
C ARG A 12 11.48 -4.74 1.94
N LEU A 13 11.66 -5.26 0.74
CA LEU A 13 12.08 -6.63 0.49
C LEU A 13 13.26 -6.61 -0.46
N GLY A 14 14.25 -7.46 -0.28
CA GLY A 14 15.38 -7.48 -1.21
C GLY A 14 16.62 -8.15 -0.67
N THR A 15 17.61 -8.31 -1.54
CA THR A 15 18.90 -8.91 -1.21
C THR A 15 20.03 -8.11 -1.85
N GLY A 16 21.05 -7.77 -1.06
CA GLY A 16 22.27 -7.11 -1.55
C GLY A 16 22.01 -5.77 -2.24
N ALA A 17 21.94 -5.76 -3.57
CA ALA A 17 21.77 -4.56 -4.40
C ALA A 17 20.40 -4.47 -5.09
N GLN A 18 19.48 -5.39 -4.79
CA GLN A 18 18.15 -5.44 -5.39
C GLN A 18 17.09 -5.32 -4.31
N TYR A 19 16.19 -4.35 -4.47
CA TYR A 19 15.16 -4.05 -3.48
C TYR A 19 13.84 -3.70 -4.13
N LEU A 20 12.76 -4.13 -3.50
CA LEU A 20 11.40 -3.69 -3.71
C LEU A 20 10.98 -2.91 -2.46
N SER A 21 10.69 -1.63 -2.64
CA SER A 21 10.14 -0.77 -1.59
C SER A 21 8.75 -0.28 -1.99
N VAL A 22 7.85 -0.21 -1.03
CA VAL A 22 6.56 0.48 -1.17
C VAL A 22 6.54 1.64 -0.19
N ILE A 23 6.48 2.86 -0.71
CA ILE A 23 6.62 4.09 0.05
C ILE A 23 5.28 4.82 0.04
N VAL A 24 4.68 5.01 1.21
CA VAL A 24 3.50 5.84 1.41
C VAL A 24 3.91 7.31 1.37
N LEU A 25 3.30 8.09 0.48
CA LEU A 25 3.57 9.52 0.25
C LEU A 25 2.56 10.45 0.94
N GLY A 26 1.56 9.89 1.62
CA GLY A 26 0.50 10.64 2.31
C GLY A 26 -0.91 10.38 1.77
N ARG A 27 -1.92 11.02 2.35
CA ARG A 27 -3.34 10.80 1.98
C ARG A 27 -3.69 11.30 0.59
N HIS A 28 -4.54 10.55 -0.10
CA HIS A 28 -5.15 10.92 -1.37
C HIS A 28 -6.37 11.84 -1.11
N THR A 29 -6.21 13.13 -1.38
CA THR A 29 -7.28 14.15 -1.38
C THR A 29 -8.17 14.15 -0.13
N PRO A 30 -7.73 14.78 0.98
CA PRO A 30 -8.59 15.01 2.15
C PRO A 30 -9.82 15.82 1.72
N GLY A 31 -11.04 15.27 1.90
CA GLY A 31 -12.29 16.01 1.66
C GLY A 31 -13.34 15.34 0.75
N VAL A 32 -13.01 14.23 0.06
CA VAL A 32 -13.93 13.54 -0.86
C VAL A 32 -14.33 12.15 -0.34
N LEU A 33 -15.56 12.03 0.18
CA LEU A 33 -16.11 10.90 0.99
C LEU A 33 -15.70 9.47 0.57
N PRO A 34 -15.64 9.09 -0.72
CA PRO A 34 -15.23 7.73 -1.10
C PRO A 34 -13.71 7.46 -1.11
N LEU A 35 -12.84 8.47 -0.94
CA LEU A 35 -11.38 8.33 -1.14
C LEU A 35 -10.51 8.79 0.04
N HIS A 36 -11.11 9.28 1.14
CA HIS A 36 -10.36 9.94 2.23
C HIS A 36 -9.31 9.07 2.93
N ASP A 37 -9.55 7.77 2.98
CA ASP A 37 -8.63 6.84 3.64
C ASP A 37 -7.67 6.16 2.66
N MET A 38 -7.68 6.56 1.38
CA MET A 38 -6.68 6.09 0.44
C MET A 38 -5.35 6.81 0.66
N LEU A 39 -4.27 6.06 0.60
CA LEU A 39 -2.91 6.56 0.67
C LEU A 39 -2.31 6.59 -0.74
N ARG A 40 -1.67 7.69 -1.09
CA ARG A 40 -0.79 7.73 -2.27
C ARG A 40 0.48 6.98 -1.92
N ALA A 41 0.93 6.14 -2.84
CA ALA A 41 2.18 5.40 -2.66
C ALA A 41 2.97 5.30 -3.95
N GLU A 42 4.26 5.04 -3.79
CA GLU A 42 5.17 4.67 -4.87
C GLU A 42 5.77 3.30 -4.61
N ILE A 43 5.73 2.44 -5.60
CA ILE A 43 6.49 1.20 -5.66
C ILE A 43 7.82 1.53 -6.34
N VAL A 44 8.91 1.28 -5.64
CA VAL A 44 10.28 1.51 -6.10
C VAL A 44 10.97 0.18 -6.20
N ILE A 45 11.41 -0.19 -7.40
CA ILE A 45 12.19 -1.41 -7.63
C ILE A 45 13.59 -0.99 -8.03
N GLU A 46 14.53 -1.21 -7.13
CA GLU A 46 15.96 -1.06 -7.41
C GLU A 46 16.46 -2.38 -7.94
N THR A 47 16.90 -2.36 -9.20
CA THR A 47 17.64 -3.43 -9.84
C THR A 47 19.10 -2.99 -9.91
N GLY A 48 20.05 -3.93 -9.92
CA GLY A 48 21.48 -3.58 -10.05
C GLY A 48 21.84 -2.81 -11.33
N ILE A 49 20.89 -2.63 -12.26
CA ILE A 49 21.04 -1.93 -13.53
C ILE A 49 20.21 -0.63 -13.62
N GLY A 50 19.34 -0.35 -12.66
CA GLY A 50 18.47 0.84 -12.68
C GLY A 50 17.31 0.77 -11.70
N THR A 51 16.54 1.86 -11.63
CA THR A 51 15.39 1.99 -10.73
C THR A 51 14.10 2.17 -11.51
N LEU A 52 13.10 1.34 -11.22
CA LEU A 52 11.72 1.50 -11.71
C LEU A 52 10.86 2.12 -10.59
N ARG A 53 10.02 3.10 -10.95
CA ARG A 53 9.08 3.74 -10.02
C ARG A 53 7.66 3.70 -10.59
N LEU A 54 6.73 3.11 -9.85
CA LEU A 54 5.34 2.99 -10.22
C LEU A 54 4.48 3.69 -9.17
N LYS A 55 3.56 4.56 -9.59
CA LYS A 55 2.63 5.22 -8.67
C LYS A 55 1.41 4.36 -8.45
N THR A 56 0.94 4.29 -7.22
CA THR A 56 -0.28 3.55 -6.87
C THR A 56 -1.04 4.23 -5.73
N THR A 57 -2.22 3.71 -5.43
CA THR A 57 -3.03 4.11 -4.28
C THR A 57 -3.35 2.89 -3.43
N ILE A 58 -3.15 3.01 -2.12
CA ILE A 58 -3.35 1.95 -1.13
C ILE A 58 -4.62 2.29 -0.33
N ALA A 59 -5.62 1.43 -0.37
CA ALA A 59 -6.82 1.50 0.45
C ALA A 59 -6.57 0.86 1.83
N PRO A 60 -7.41 1.13 2.84
CA PRO A 60 -7.28 0.50 4.16
C PRO A 60 -7.32 -1.03 4.11
N SER A 61 -8.14 -1.60 3.22
CA SER A 61 -8.22 -3.05 3.00
C SER A 61 -6.92 -3.65 2.49
N ASP A 62 -6.07 -2.85 1.84
CA ASP A 62 -4.76 -3.30 1.36
C ASP A 62 -3.75 -3.35 2.49
N ILE A 63 -3.86 -2.44 3.46
CA ILE A 63 -3.07 -2.50 4.68
C ILE A 63 -3.43 -3.77 5.45
N ASP A 64 -4.72 -4.11 5.57
CA ASP A 64 -5.18 -5.37 6.19
C ASP A 64 -4.70 -6.59 5.38
N ALA A 65 -4.79 -6.52 4.05
CA ALA A 65 -4.31 -7.60 3.19
C ALA A 65 -2.79 -7.78 3.29
N TRP A 66 -2.03 -6.70 3.50
CA TRP A 66 -0.59 -6.78 3.73
C TRP A 66 -0.27 -7.39 5.09
N GLU A 67 -1.03 -7.07 6.13
CA GLU A 67 -0.90 -7.70 7.45
C GLU A 67 -1.09 -9.23 7.35
N SER A 68 -2.19 -9.67 6.73
CA SER A 68 -2.43 -11.09 6.47
C SER A 68 -1.34 -11.72 5.58
N ALA A 69 -0.81 -10.97 4.62
CA ALA A 69 0.28 -11.45 3.78
C ALA A 69 1.57 -11.64 4.58
N ILE A 70 1.89 -10.77 5.54
CA ILE A 70 3.04 -10.96 6.44
C ILE A 70 2.88 -12.24 7.26
N ASP A 71 1.67 -12.53 7.76
CA ASP A 71 1.42 -13.75 8.51
C ASP A 71 1.58 -15.01 7.64
N ALA A 72 1.05 -15.00 6.41
CA ALA A 72 1.26 -16.09 5.45
C ALA A 72 2.74 -16.27 5.08
N LEU A 73 3.48 -15.18 4.89
CA LEU A 73 4.92 -15.21 4.63
C LEU A 73 5.71 -15.77 5.82
N ALA A 74 5.25 -15.55 7.06
CA ALA A 74 5.84 -16.16 8.25
C ALA A 74 5.62 -17.67 8.31
N GLU A 75 4.62 -18.18 7.59
CA GLU A 75 4.32 -19.61 7.42
C GLU A 75 4.91 -20.18 6.11
N ASP A 76 5.81 -19.45 5.44
CA ASP A 76 6.40 -19.81 4.13
C ASP A 76 5.34 -20.01 3.02
N GLU A 77 4.19 -19.34 3.09
CA GLU A 77 3.13 -19.40 2.08
C GLU A 77 3.26 -18.27 1.03
N PRO A 78 3.04 -18.56 -0.26
CA PRO A 78 3.08 -17.53 -1.31
C PRO A 78 1.88 -16.58 -1.19
N VAL A 79 2.11 -15.30 -1.48
CA VAL A 79 1.11 -14.24 -1.34
C VAL A 79 1.02 -13.38 -2.60
N SER A 80 -0.18 -12.88 -2.88
CA SER A 80 -0.39 -11.78 -3.84
C SER A 80 -0.96 -10.58 -3.09
N TRP A 81 -0.42 -9.41 -3.39
CA TRP A 81 -0.81 -8.13 -2.82
C TRP A 81 -1.13 -7.12 -3.93
N LEU A 82 -2.15 -6.30 -3.69
CA LEU A 82 -2.80 -5.42 -4.67
C LEU A 82 -3.46 -6.15 -5.88
N GLY A 83 -3.49 -7.49 -5.91
CA GLY A 83 -3.73 -8.36 -7.09
C GLY A 83 -5.00 -8.20 -7.93
N ASN A 84 -5.92 -7.29 -7.59
CA ASN A 84 -7.01 -6.87 -8.48
C ASN A 84 -6.77 -5.52 -9.16
N ARG A 85 -5.59 -4.91 -8.97
CA ARG A 85 -5.18 -3.62 -9.52
C ARG A 85 -3.82 -3.72 -10.18
N CYS A 86 -3.48 -2.69 -10.94
CA CYS A 86 -2.16 -2.49 -11.50
C CYS A 86 -1.51 -1.29 -10.79
N PRO A 87 -0.30 -1.43 -10.23
CA PRO A 87 0.56 -2.62 -10.16
C PRO A 87 0.09 -3.73 -9.17
N GLU A 88 0.36 -5.00 -9.50
CA GLU A 88 0.26 -6.19 -8.63
C GLU A 88 1.66 -6.57 -8.11
N ILE A 89 1.76 -7.04 -6.86
CA ILE A 89 2.96 -7.62 -6.27
C ILE A 89 2.68 -9.08 -5.88
N GLN A 90 3.46 -10.01 -6.41
CA GLN A 90 3.42 -11.43 -6.03
C GLN A 90 4.71 -11.80 -5.33
N ILE A 91 4.62 -12.53 -4.23
CA ILE A 91 5.77 -13.02 -3.47
C ILE A 91 5.63 -14.53 -3.32
N GLY A 92 6.64 -15.26 -3.78
CA GLY A 92 6.61 -16.72 -3.79
C GLY A 92 7.98 -17.34 -3.97
N PRO A 93 8.10 -18.66 -3.82
CA PRO A 93 9.31 -19.39 -4.17
C PRO A 93 9.59 -19.19 -5.67
N GLY A 94 10.83 -18.85 -6.02
CA GLY A 94 11.24 -18.73 -7.41
C GLY A 94 11.48 -20.08 -8.06
N ASP A 95 11.27 -20.16 -9.36
CA ASP A 95 11.45 -21.38 -10.15
C ASP A 95 12.86 -21.96 -9.99
N GLY A 96 12.96 -23.08 -9.27
CA GLY A 96 14.16 -23.91 -9.19
C GLY A 96 15.37 -23.31 -8.44
N SER A 97 15.24 -22.11 -7.87
CA SER A 97 16.37 -21.39 -7.24
C SER A 97 16.48 -21.61 -5.72
N GLY A 98 15.41 -22.09 -5.07
CA GLY A 98 15.32 -22.18 -3.61
C GLY A 98 15.24 -20.83 -2.89
N PHE A 99 15.19 -19.71 -3.64
CA PHE A 99 15.04 -18.36 -3.10
C PHE A 99 13.64 -17.82 -3.35
N TRP A 100 13.14 -17.04 -2.40
CA TRP A 100 11.92 -16.25 -2.57
C TRP A 100 12.15 -15.12 -3.58
N HIS A 101 11.13 -14.83 -4.37
CA HIS A 101 11.13 -13.77 -5.36
C HIS A 101 9.91 -12.88 -5.16
N ALA A 102 10.10 -11.58 -5.43
CA ALA A 102 9.01 -10.65 -5.62
C ALA A 102 8.87 -10.33 -7.11
N THR A 103 7.67 -10.51 -7.64
CA THR A 103 7.29 -10.16 -9.01
C THR A 103 6.33 -9.00 -8.96
N VAL A 104 6.71 -7.88 -9.59
CA VAL A 104 5.84 -6.71 -9.77
C VAL A 104 5.38 -6.66 -11.22
N SER A 105 4.07 -6.61 -11.42
CA SER A 105 3.43 -6.59 -12.73
C SER A 105 2.53 -5.37 -12.87
N ASP A 106 2.74 -4.58 -13.92
CA ASP A 106 1.94 -3.41 -14.25
C ASP A 106 1.61 -3.35 -15.75
N PRO A 107 0.86 -4.35 -16.26
CA PRO A 107 0.63 -4.50 -17.69
C PRO A 107 -0.26 -3.39 -18.27
N ALA A 108 -1.16 -2.84 -17.45
CA ALA A 108 -2.15 -1.87 -17.90
C ALA A 108 -1.57 -0.45 -18.05
N GLN A 109 -0.58 -0.07 -17.23
CA GLN A 109 -0.07 1.31 -17.22
C GLN A 109 1.34 1.44 -17.81
N SER A 110 2.27 0.55 -17.46
CA SER A 110 3.67 0.62 -17.95
C SER A 110 4.08 -0.54 -18.85
N GLY A 111 3.34 -1.65 -18.84
CA GLY A 111 3.74 -2.90 -19.50
C GLY A 111 4.88 -3.64 -18.77
N ALA A 112 5.28 -3.18 -17.59
CA ALA A 112 6.43 -3.71 -16.88
C ALA A 112 6.09 -5.00 -16.14
N ILE A 113 7.01 -5.97 -16.21
CA ILE A 113 7.06 -7.14 -15.33
C ILE A 113 8.50 -7.25 -14.85
N VAL A 114 8.70 -7.15 -13.54
CA VAL A 114 10.04 -7.20 -12.92
C VAL A 114 10.02 -8.22 -11.81
N GLN A 115 10.99 -9.14 -11.82
CA GLN A 115 11.17 -10.14 -10.79
C GLN A 115 12.55 -9.95 -10.16
N ILE A 116 12.60 -9.90 -8.82
CA ILE A 116 13.85 -9.80 -8.06
C ILE A 116 13.90 -10.83 -6.94
N PRO A 117 15.09 -11.34 -6.57
CA PRO A 117 15.26 -12.17 -5.40
C PRO A 117 15.09 -11.32 -4.13
N ILE A 118 14.44 -11.89 -3.12
CA ILE A 118 14.15 -11.20 -1.86
C ILE A 118 14.53 -12.03 -0.64
N THR A 119 14.83 -11.33 0.45
CA THR A 119 14.72 -11.86 1.82
C THR A 119 13.66 -11.07 2.55
N ILE A 120 12.95 -11.74 3.43
CA ILE A 120 11.84 -11.18 4.20
C ILE A 120 12.21 -11.28 5.67
N ASP A 121 12.20 -10.14 6.35
CA ASP A 121 12.25 -10.09 7.80
C ASP A 121 10.82 -9.77 8.29
N VAL A 122 10.18 -10.76 8.92
CA VAL A 122 8.79 -10.67 9.38
C VAL A 122 8.64 -9.58 10.45
N ASP A 123 9.58 -9.49 11.39
CA ASP A 123 9.52 -8.53 12.48
C ASP A 123 9.71 -7.11 11.97
N GLU A 124 10.67 -6.91 11.05
CA GLU A 124 10.88 -5.62 10.41
C GLU A 124 9.69 -5.21 9.52
N SER A 125 9.06 -6.18 8.84
CA SER A 125 7.84 -5.94 8.05
C SER A 125 6.66 -5.52 8.94
N ARG A 126 6.48 -6.17 10.10
CA ARG A 126 5.45 -5.78 11.10
C ARG A 126 5.73 -4.41 11.70
N ALA A 127 6.99 -4.08 11.96
CA ALA A 127 7.37 -2.77 12.47
C ALA A 127 7.05 -1.64 11.46
N ARG A 128 7.33 -1.85 10.17
CA ARG A 128 6.98 -0.91 9.10
C ARG A 128 5.46 -0.75 8.95
N LEU A 129 4.71 -1.85 8.97
CA LEU A 129 3.25 -1.83 8.96
C LEU A 129 2.70 -0.99 10.12
N THR A 130 3.19 -1.24 11.33
CA THR A 130 2.78 -0.51 12.55
C THR A 130 3.07 0.99 12.41
N ALA A 131 4.23 1.37 11.88
CA ALA A 131 4.59 2.76 11.66
C ALA A 131 3.64 3.47 10.68
N VAL A 132 3.25 2.81 9.59
CA VAL A 132 2.26 3.34 8.64
C VAL A 132 0.88 3.48 9.29
N GLN A 133 0.43 2.47 10.04
CA GLN A 133 -0.86 2.52 10.74
C GLN A 133 -0.92 3.65 11.79
N GLN A 134 0.19 3.92 12.49
CA GLN A 134 0.28 5.01 13.47
C GLN A 134 0.32 6.40 12.83
N ALA A 135 1.02 6.55 11.71
CA ALA A 135 1.10 7.83 11.01
C ALA A 135 -0.17 8.15 10.20
N TYR A 136 -0.87 7.12 9.74
CA TYR A 136 -2.08 7.23 8.94
C TYR A 136 -3.23 6.44 9.60
N PRO A 137 -3.67 6.85 10.81
CA PRO A 137 -4.77 6.17 11.48
C PRO A 137 -6.03 6.27 10.62
N ARG A 138 -6.87 5.24 10.61
CA ARG A 138 -8.15 5.27 9.89
C ARG A 138 -8.99 6.41 10.43
N GLU A 139 -9.38 7.36 9.57
CA GLU A 139 -10.26 8.45 10.00
C GLU A 139 -11.68 7.93 10.22
N VAL A 140 -12.04 6.83 9.54
CA VAL A 140 -13.35 6.17 9.67
C VAL A 140 -13.21 4.80 10.32
N VAL A 141 -13.47 4.73 11.63
CA VAL A 141 -13.99 3.50 12.25
C VAL A 141 -15.44 3.44 11.83
N SER A 142 -15.82 2.47 10.99
CA SER A 142 -17.20 2.17 10.55
C SER A 142 -18.25 2.95 11.36
N THR A 143 -18.59 4.16 10.90
CA THR A 143 -19.74 4.84 11.47
C THR A 143 -20.92 4.04 10.95
N SER A 144 -21.61 3.38 11.88
CA SER A 144 -22.83 2.60 11.67
C SER A 144 -23.59 3.02 10.42
N PRO A 145 -24.08 2.07 9.59
CA PRO A 145 -24.82 2.42 8.39
C PRO A 145 -26.02 3.29 8.78
N GLY A 146 -25.98 4.60 8.44
CA GLY A 146 -27.10 5.50 8.65
C GLY A 146 -26.84 6.87 9.30
N SER A 147 -25.61 7.28 9.64
CA SER A 147 -25.38 8.66 10.14
C SER A 147 -24.91 9.62 9.03
N TYR A 148 -25.83 9.94 8.12
CA TYR A 148 -25.80 11.22 7.42
C TYR A 148 -27.00 12.03 7.92
N GLU A 149 -26.87 12.72 9.06
CA GLU A 149 -27.84 13.77 9.42
C GLU A 149 -27.46 15.07 8.69
N TRP A 150 -28.17 15.33 7.59
CA TRP A 150 -28.23 16.66 7.02
C TRP A 150 -28.99 17.57 8.00
N ARG A 151 -28.36 18.68 8.41
CA ARG A 151 -29.06 19.70 9.20
C ARG A 151 -30.30 20.15 8.42
N PRO A 152 -31.52 20.09 8.99
CA PRO A 152 -32.66 20.71 8.35
C PRO A 152 -32.38 22.21 8.28
N THR A 153 -32.48 22.77 7.08
CA THR A 153 -32.57 24.21 6.86
C THR A 153 -33.62 24.72 7.83
N ARG A 154 -33.20 25.59 8.77
CA ARG A 154 -34.14 26.28 9.65
C ARG A 154 -35.20 26.92 8.78
N GLN A 155 -36.44 26.48 8.91
CA GLN A 155 -37.59 27.29 8.51
C GLN A 155 -37.56 28.52 9.41
N ASP A 156 -37.31 29.69 8.84
CA ASP A 156 -37.79 30.94 9.42
C ASP A 156 -39.03 31.38 8.65
N GLY A 157 -40.15 31.30 9.36
CA GLY A 157 -41.29 32.21 9.34
C GLY A 157 -41.83 32.76 8.01
N THR A 158 -43.01 32.28 7.64
CA THR A 158 -44.13 33.04 7.02
C THR A 158 -44.45 34.33 7.79
N PRO A 159 -45.33 35.26 7.33
CA PRO A 159 -45.83 35.60 5.97
C PRO A 159 -45.82 37.14 5.68
N GLN A 160 -46.11 37.57 4.44
CA GLN A 160 -46.99 38.70 4.11
C GLN A 160 -47.55 38.53 2.69
#